data_AF-A0A139D4I2-F1
#
_entry.id   AF-A0A139D4I2-F1
#
_cell.length_a   1.000
_cell.length_b   1.000
_cell.length_c   1.000
_cell.angle_alpha   90.00
_cell.angle_beta   90.00
_cell.angle_gamma   90.00
#
_symmetry.space_group_name_H-M   'P 1'
#
loop_
_entity.id
_entity.type
_entity.pdbx_description
1 polymer ?
#
loop_
_entity_poly.entity_id
_entity_poly.type
_entity_poly.pdbx_seq_one_letter_code
_entity_poly.pdbx_strand_id
1 'polypeptide(L)'
;LKLPVISYDAANDGQFVVPGENRGRIIVLNTIGPGHQKSPFMALVTQGIPSQTRLEEDQLRQLDAEPGPADLMQVEVDGDIAWIPNLEHLESLAAKVMV
;
A
#
# COMPACT_ATOMS: atom_id res chain seq x y z
N LEU A 1 -7.76 13.51 15.35
CA LEU A 1 -6.92 13.10 14.20
C LEU A 1 -7.85 12.57 13.12
N LYS A 2 -7.80 13.10 11.90
CA LYS A 2 -8.47 12.53 10.73
C LYS A 2 -7.40 11.90 9.85
N LEU A 3 -7.67 10.72 9.31
CA LEU A 3 -6.71 9.94 8.55
C LEU A 3 -7.30 9.61 7.17
N PRO A 4 -6.61 9.94 6.06
CA PRO A 4 -7.03 9.47 4.76
C PRO A 4 -6.87 7.95 4.70
N VAL A 5 -7.92 7.25 4.27
CA VAL A 5 -7.92 5.81 4.08
C VAL A 5 -7.92 5.54 2.58
N ILE A 6 -6.86 4.91 2.10
CA ILE A 6 -6.63 4.62 0.70
C ILE A 6 -7.00 3.16 0.42
N SER A 7 -7.67 2.93 -0.71
CA SER A 7 -7.83 1.61 -1.29
C SER A 7 -6.67 1.35 -2.23
N TYR A 8 -5.92 0.27 -1.99
CA TYR A 8 -4.81 -0.10 -2.86
C TYR A 8 -5.30 -0.49 -4.26
N ASP A 9 -6.36 -1.29 -4.34
CA ASP A 9 -6.94 -1.71 -5.63
C ASP A 9 -7.39 -0.51 -6.46
N ALA A 10 -8.05 0.47 -5.83
CA ALA A 10 -8.53 1.66 -6.55
C ALA A 10 -7.40 2.63 -6.92
N ALA A 11 -6.28 2.61 -6.19
CA ALA A 11 -5.09 3.38 -6.54
C ALA A 11 -4.36 2.78 -7.76
N ASN A 12 -4.60 1.50 -8.07
CA ASN A 12 -4.11 0.81 -9.26
C ASN A 12 -5.16 0.71 -10.38
N ASP A 13 -6.12 1.64 -10.44
CA ASP A 13 -7.24 1.65 -11.41
C ASP A 13 -8.16 0.41 -11.35
N GLY A 14 -8.03 -0.41 -10.31
CA GLY A 14 -8.90 -1.55 -10.02
C GLY A 14 -10.24 -1.12 -9.42
N GLN A 15 -11.15 -2.08 -9.32
CA GLN A 15 -12.42 -1.84 -8.63
C GLN A 15 -12.20 -1.79 -7.12
N PHE A 16 -12.85 -0.83 -6.46
CA PHE A 16 -12.87 -0.78 -5.00
C PHE A 16 -13.55 -2.04 -4.45
N VAL A 17 -12.77 -2.92 -3.83
CA VAL A 17 -13.30 -4.08 -3.12
C VAL A 17 -13.55 -3.68 -1.66
N VAL A 18 -14.81 -3.59 -1.27
CA VAL A 18 -15.18 -3.49 0.15
C VAL A 18 -14.89 -4.86 0.78
N PRO A 19 -14.07 -4.94 1.85
CA PRO A 19 -13.94 -6.18 2.60
C PRO A 19 -15.34 -6.61 3.04
N GLY A 20 -15.75 -7.86 2.75
CA GLY A 20 -17.09 -8.39 3.03
C GLY A 20 -17.45 -8.44 4.53
N GLU A 21 -18.16 -9.48 4.99
CA GLU A 21 -18.59 -9.61 6.40
C GLU A 21 -17.42 -9.61 7.43
N ASN A 22 -16.18 -9.74 6.96
CA ASN A 22 -14.99 -9.57 7.77
C ASN A 22 -14.73 -8.10 8.09
N ARG A 23 -14.63 -7.78 9.39
CA ARG A 23 -14.17 -6.49 9.92
C ARG A 23 -12.97 -5.97 9.10
N GLY A 24 -13.17 -4.94 8.29
CA GLY A 24 -12.11 -4.32 7.51
C GLY A 24 -10.91 -4.00 8.39
N ARG A 25 -9.74 -4.47 8.01
CA ARG A 25 -8.49 -4.14 8.69
C ARG A 25 -7.86 -2.97 7.95
N ILE A 26 -7.14 -2.15 8.70
CA ILE A 26 -6.32 -1.08 8.13
C ILE A 26 -4.90 -1.20 8.68
N ILE A 27 -3.93 -0.86 7.85
CA ILE A 27 -2.58 -0.53 8.31
C ILE A 27 -2.47 0.99 8.37
N VAL A 28 -1.81 1.50 9.41
CA VAL A 28 -1.49 2.93 9.53
C VAL A 28 -0.01 3.10 9.31
N LEU A 29 0.35 3.94 8.34
CA LEU A 29 1.72 4.21 7.95
C LEU A 29 2.08 5.65 8.28
N ASN A 30 3.30 5.86 8.78
CA ASN A 30 3.89 7.18 8.85
C ASN A 30 4.23 7.62 7.44
N THR A 31 3.79 8.82 7.07
CA THR A 31 4.24 9.45 5.83
C THR A 31 5.62 10.04 6.05
N ILE A 32 6.44 10.14 5.01
CA ILE A 32 7.76 10.80 5.09
C ILE A 32 8.00 11.80 3.95
N GLY A 33 7.06 11.92 3.01
CA GLY A 33 7.16 12.82 1.88
C GLY A 33 6.78 14.29 2.18
N PRO A 34 6.76 15.14 1.14
CA PRO A 34 6.52 16.58 1.27
C PRO A 34 5.20 16.95 1.97
N GLY A 35 4.19 16.07 1.91
CA GLY A 35 2.89 16.24 2.54
C GLY A 35 2.86 15.93 4.05
N HIS A 36 3.97 15.46 4.65
CA HIS A 36 4.00 14.93 6.01
C HIS A 36 3.42 15.90 7.06
N GLN A 37 3.75 17.19 7.01
CA GLN A 37 3.24 18.16 8.00
C GLN A 37 1.71 18.28 7.98
N LYS A 38 1.07 18.05 6.84
CA LYS A 38 -0.39 18.14 6.66
C LYS A 38 -1.07 16.81 6.93
N SER A 39 -0.45 15.71 6.51
CA SER A 39 -0.96 14.35 6.71
C SER A 39 0.18 13.46 7.21
N PRO A 40 0.51 13.49 8.53
CA PRO A 40 1.65 12.75 9.07
C PRO A 40 1.44 11.23 9.06
N PHE A 41 0.21 10.81 8.86
CA PHE A 41 -0.18 9.41 8.77
C PHE A 41 -1.08 9.22 7.56
N MET A 42 -1.08 8.02 6.99
CA MET A 42 -2.11 7.52 6.08
C MET A 42 -2.54 6.11 6.48
N ALA A 43 -3.73 5.69 6.07
CA ALA A 43 -4.17 4.31 6.22
C ALA A 43 -4.41 3.63 4.87
N LEU A 44 -4.21 2.32 4.84
CA LEU A 44 -4.57 1.45 3.72
C LEU A 44 -5.49 0.34 4.20
N VAL A 45 -6.53 0.04 3.41
CA VAL A 45 -7.43 -1.10 3.67
C VAL A 45 -6.72 -2.41 3.34
N THR A 46 -6.86 -3.42 4.21
CA THR A 46 -6.32 -4.77 3.99
C THR A 46 -7.39 -5.83 4.17
N GLN A 47 -7.27 -6.95 3.47
CA GLN A 47 -8.16 -8.12 3.60
C GLN A 47 -7.77 -9.06 4.76
N GLY A 48 -6.69 -8.75 5.50
CA GLY A 48 -6.17 -9.56 6.59
C GLY A 48 -5.15 -8.81 7.45
N ILE A 49 -4.56 -9.51 8.42
CA ILE A 49 -3.43 -8.99 9.21
C ILE A 49 -2.15 -9.26 8.41
N PRO A 50 -1.36 -8.24 8.06
CA PRO A 50 -0.07 -8.45 7.42
C PRO A 50 0.86 -9.26 8.32
N SER A 51 1.55 -10.24 7.76
CA SER A 51 2.66 -10.92 8.41
C SER A 51 3.95 -10.15 8.17
N GLN A 52 4.75 -9.97 9.22
CA GLN A 52 6.09 -9.42 9.10
C GLN A 52 7.10 -10.56 8.97
N THR A 53 7.95 -10.51 7.96
CA THR A 53 9.08 -11.44 7.79
C THR A 53 10.39 -10.67 7.64
N ARG A 54 11.50 -11.31 7.97
CA ARG A 54 12.85 -10.80 7.69
C ARG A 54 13.24 -11.30 6.31
N LEU A 55 13.80 -10.41 5.50
CA LEU A 55 14.27 -10.71 4.15
C LEU A 55 15.76 -10.44 4.04
N GLU A 56 16.46 -11.37 3.40
CA GLU A 56 17.81 -11.19 2.86
C GLU A 56 17.72 -10.92 1.35
N GLU A 57 18.78 -10.37 0.76
CA GLU A 57 18.79 -9.92 -0.64
C GLU A 57 18.56 -11.07 -1.64
N ASP A 58 19.04 -12.27 -1.34
CA ASP A 58 18.87 -13.47 -2.17
C ASP A 58 17.47 -14.08 -2.11
N GLN A 59 16.65 -13.69 -1.13
CA GLN A 59 15.26 -14.14 -0.98
C GLN A 59 14.27 -13.29 -1.79
N LEU A 60 14.72 -12.18 -2.38
CA LEU A 60 13.87 -11.26 -3.14
C LEU A 60 14.20 -11.33 -4.62
N ARG A 61 13.28 -11.84 -5.43
CA ARG A 61 13.44 -11.95 -6.88
C ARG A 61 12.45 -11.04 -7.60
N GLN A 62 12.95 -10.07 -8.34
CA GLN A 62 12.09 -9.24 -9.19
C GLN A 62 11.48 -10.08 -10.33
N LEU A 63 10.18 -9.90 -10.56
CA LEU A 63 9.43 -10.52 -11.64
C LEU A 63 9.15 -9.48 -12.74
N ASP A 64 8.98 -9.97 -13.98
CA ASP A 64 8.66 -9.15 -15.14
C ASP A 64 7.13 -9.07 -15.31
N ALA A 65 6.54 -8.07 -14.65
CA ALA A 65 5.10 -7.79 -14.68
C ALA A 65 4.89 -6.28 -14.85
N GLU A 66 3.80 -5.91 -15.53
CA GLU A 66 3.47 -4.51 -15.78
C GLU A 66 2.86 -3.88 -14.51
N PRO A 67 3.51 -2.87 -13.88
CA PRO A 67 3.04 -2.27 -12.65
C PRO A 67 1.89 -1.28 -12.89
N GLY A 68 0.93 -1.24 -11.97
CA GLY A 68 -0.04 -0.15 -11.90
C GLY A 68 0.55 1.13 -11.29
N PRO A 69 -0.21 2.24 -11.25
CA PRO A 69 0.26 3.52 -10.70
C PRO A 69 0.76 3.47 -9.25
N ALA A 70 0.17 2.60 -8.42
CA ALA A 70 0.53 2.40 -7.02
C ALA A 70 1.52 1.25 -6.81
N ASP A 71 2.01 0.61 -7.88
CA ASP A 71 3.02 -0.45 -7.83
C ASP A 71 4.38 0.07 -8.29
N LEU A 72 5.46 -0.41 -7.66
CA LEU A 72 6.83 -0.19 -8.15
C LEU A 72 7.31 -1.38 -8.98
N MET A 73 7.12 -2.59 -8.46
CA MET A 73 7.52 -3.83 -9.10
C MET A 73 6.85 -5.02 -8.44
N GLN A 74 6.73 -6.12 -9.18
CA GLN A 74 6.35 -7.40 -8.63
C GLN A 74 7.60 -8.17 -8.20
N VAL A 75 7.51 -8.84 -7.06
CA VAL A 75 8.59 -9.67 -6.51
C VAL A 75 8.04 -11.04 -6.11
N GLU A 76 8.91 -12.04 -6.20
CA GLU A 76 8.74 -13.32 -5.53
C GLU A 76 9.60 -13.32 -4.27
N VAL A 77 8.98 -13.68 -3.15
CA VAL A 77 9.59 -13.69 -1.82
C VAL A 77 9.21 -15.00 -1.14
N ASP A 78 10.20 -15.85 -0.84
CA ASP A 78 9.99 -17.17 -0.24
C ASP A 78 8.94 -18.04 -0.97
N GLY A 79 8.79 -17.85 -2.29
CA GLY A 79 7.83 -18.56 -3.14
C GLY A 79 6.44 -17.89 -3.25
N ASP A 80 6.19 -16.81 -2.50
CA ASP A 80 4.99 -16.00 -2.61
C ASP A 80 5.20 -14.81 -3.54
N ILE A 81 4.20 -14.51 -4.38
CA ILE A 81 4.22 -13.34 -5.26
C ILE A 81 3.60 -12.15 -4.54
N ALA A 82 4.32 -11.03 -4.50
CA ALA A 82 3.88 -9.79 -3.88
C ALA A 82 4.21 -8.56 -4.75
N TRP A 83 3.49 -7.47 -4.51
CA TRP A 83 3.78 -6.17 -5.12
C TRP A 83 4.47 -5.27 -4.10
N ILE A 84 5.57 -4.61 -4.52
CA ILE A 84 6.17 -3.52 -3.74
C ILE A 84 5.38 -2.24 -4.03
N PRO A 85 4.78 -1.61 -3.00
CA PRO A 85 3.93 -0.44 -3.20
C PRO A 85 4.75 0.83 -3.47
N ASN A 86 4.24 1.67 -4.36
CA ASN A 86 4.74 3.03 -4.58
C ASN A 86 4.19 3.98 -3.50
N LEU A 87 4.91 4.07 -2.39
CA LEU A 87 4.49 4.90 -1.24
C LEU A 87 4.42 6.40 -1.59
N GLU A 88 5.29 6.91 -2.46
CA GLU A 88 5.25 8.32 -2.88
C GLU A 88 3.94 8.65 -3.61
N HIS A 89 3.52 7.77 -4.52
CA HIS A 89 2.24 7.92 -5.21
C HIS A 89 1.07 7.87 -4.23
N LEU A 90 1.04 6.89 -3.33
CA LEU A 90 -0.01 6.74 -2.32
C LEU A 90 -0.10 7.94 -1.37
N GLU A 91 1.04 8.47 -0.91
CA GLU A 91 1.10 9.69 -0.10
C GLU A 91 0.53 10.90 -0.87
N SER A 92 0.80 11.00 -2.17
CA SER A 92 0.24 12.08 -3.00
C SER A 92 -1.28 12.03 -3.08
N LEU A 93 -1.88 10.83 -3.09
CA LEU A 93 -3.33 10.65 -3.06
C LEU A 93 -3.90 11.06 -1.70
N ALA A 94 -3.27 10.59 -0.62
CA ALA A 94 -3.64 10.95 0.75
C ALA A 94 -3.63 12.47 0.99
N ALA A 95 -2.64 13.18 0.44
CA ALA A 95 -2.54 14.64 0.57
C ALA A 95 -3.67 15.40 -0.14
N LYS A 96 -4.25 14.86 -1.22
CA LYS A 96 -5.33 15.53 -1.98
C LYS A 96 -6.66 15.59 -1.22
N VAL A 97 -6.91 14.64 -0.33
CA VAL A 97 -8.16 14.56 0.45
C VAL A 97 -8.10 15.33 1.77
N MET A 98 -6.89 15.72 2.20
CA MET A 98 -6.64 16.47 3.43
C MET A 98 -6.51 17.96 3.11
N VAL A 99 -7.65 18.59 2.79
CA VAL A 99 -7.80 20.04 2.57
C VAL A 99 -8.64 20.65 3.68
#